data_AF-A0A0D8BNS0-F1
#
_entry.id   AF-A0A0D8BNS0-F1
#
_cell.length_a   1.000
_cell.length_b   1.000
_cell.length_c   1.000
_cell.angle_alpha   90.00
_cell.angle_beta   90.00
_cell.angle_gamma   90.00
#
_symmetry.space_group_name_H-M   'P 1'
#
loop_
_entity.id
_entity.type
_entity.pdbx_description
1 polymer ?
#
loop_
_entity_poly.entity_id
_entity_poly.type
_entity_poly.pdbx_seq_one_letter_code
_entity_poly.pdbx_strand_id
1 'polypeptide(L)'
;MFLYFSRLFEKYRTPIIPIAVFSYDAIRNEPSSFTLSFPFGDVLDFHFFSVELRKQNWRQFLRTDNPVAAALLGKMGYTEDERVELKKQFLRMLVRLELDKARQRLLIGFFETYVKLSDEEEQQLRNEVEQMKAKEKEQVLEFIISYEQKGKIEGREEGAKQEKRQIAKRMLMKGVDAQTIHELTGLPVTEIEEMKQGNSK
;
A
#
# COMPACT_ATOMS: atom_id res chain seq x y z
N MET A 1 8.28 -19.36 8.24
CA MET A 1 9.41 -18.61 8.83
C MET A 1 10.71 -19.42 8.90
N PHE A 2 10.70 -20.64 9.46
CA PHE A 2 11.89 -21.48 9.58
C PHE A 2 12.75 -21.55 8.30
N LEU A 3 12.15 -21.87 7.15
CA LEU A 3 12.88 -21.96 5.87
C LEU A 3 13.61 -20.66 5.47
N TYR A 4 12.99 -19.49 5.71
CA TYR A 4 13.61 -18.21 5.41
C TYR A 4 14.79 -17.93 6.34
N PHE A 5 14.60 -18.15 7.64
CA PHE A 5 15.65 -18.03 8.63
C PHE A 5 16.84 -18.92 8.30
N SER A 6 16.60 -20.22 8.03
CA SER A 6 17.67 -21.18 7.74
C SER A 6 18.48 -20.80 6.50
N ARG A 7 17.83 -20.37 5.42
CA ARG A 7 18.51 -19.90 4.20
C ARG A 7 19.35 -18.63 4.43
N LEU A 8 18.82 -17.67 5.19
CA LEU A 8 19.55 -16.45 5.50
C LEU A 8 20.73 -16.75 6.42
N PHE A 9 20.53 -17.58 7.44
CA PHE A 9 21.57 -17.95 8.38
C PHE A 9 22.68 -18.76 7.71
N GLU A 10 22.33 -19.71 6.83
CA GLU A 10 23.28 -20.47 6.02
C GLU A 10 24.21 -19.54 5.22
N LYS A 11 23.63 -18.55 4.53
CA LYS A 11 24.34 -17.62 3.65
C LYS A 11 25.22 -16.62 4.41
N TYR A 12 24.70 -16.01 5.47
CA TYR A 12 25.35 -14.86 6.12
C TYR A 12 26.07 -15.23 7.42
N ARG A 13 25.69 -16.32 8.08
CA ARG A 13 26.30 -16.81 9.34
C ARG A 13 26.35 -15.77 10.47
N THR A 14 25.39 -14.86 10.50
CA THR A 14 25.24 -13.84 11.56
C THR A 14 23.99 -14.11 12.41
N PRO A 15 23.94 -13.63 13.67
CA PRO A 15 22.71 -13.64 14.45
C PRO A 15 21.55 -12.95 13.70
N ILE A 16 20.40 -13.61 13.60
CA ILE A 16 19.20 -13.11 12.89
C ILE A 16 18.01 -13.23 13.84
N ILE A 17 17.21 -12.17 13.93
CA ILE A 17 15.93 -12.18 14.67
C ILE A 17 14.79 -12.36 13.66
N PRO A 18 14.11 -13.53 13.64
CA PRO A 18 12.98 -13.75 12.75
C PRO A 18 11.73 -13.04 13.29
N ILE A 19 11.19 -12.11 12.51
CA ILE A 19 9.93 -11.42 12.79
C ILE A 19 8.97 -11.62 11.62
N ALA A 20 7.78 -12.14 11.89
CA ALA A 20 6.69 -12.26 10.93
C ALA A 20 5.65 -11.15 11.16
N VAL A 21 5.36 -10.36 10.13
CA VAL A 21 4.32 -9.34 10.17
C VAL A 21 3.09 -9.87 9.43
N PHE A 22 1.98 -10.01 10.15
CA PHE A 22 0.72 -10.50 9.60
C PHE A 22 -0.26 -9.34 9.39
N SER A 23 -0.68 -9.12 8.15
CA SER A 23 -1.50 -7.99 7.71
C SER A 23 -2.88 -8.41 7.19
N TYR A 24 -3.45 -9.48 7.73
CA TYR A 24 -4.79 -9.96 7.36
C TYR A 24 -5.86 -8.95 7.77
N ASP A 25 -6.98 -8.92 7.04
CA ASP A 25 -8.12 -8.04 7.36
C ASP A 25 -8.97 -8.58 8.53
N ALA A 26 -8.85 -9.88 8.81
CA ALA A 26 -9.52 -10.56 9.92
C ALA A 26 -8.56 -10.89 11.06
N ILE A 27 -9.08 -10.94 12.29
CA ILE A 27 -8.34 -11.43 13.45
C ILE A 27 -8.13 -12.92 13.28
N ARG A 28 -6.86 -13.34 13.32
CA ARG A 28 -6.43 -14.75 13.29
C ARG A 28 -5.51 -15.00 14.47
N ASN A 29 -5.30 -16.27 14.81
CA ASN A 29 -4.27 -16.66 15.76
C ASN A 29 -3.19 -17.39 15.00
N GLU A 30 -2.14 -16.68 14.64
CA GLU A 30 -1.00 -17.27 13.95
C GLU A 30 -0.03 -17.87 14.96
N PRO A 31 0.55 -19.05 14.68
CA PRO A 31 1.58 -19.63 15.53
C PRO A 31 2.84 -18.75 15.50
N SER A 32 3.61 -18.80 16.58
CA SER A 32 4.92 -18.14 16.71
C SER A 32 6.08 -19.15 16.78
N SER A 33 5.80 -20.42 16.51
CA SER A 33 6.79 -21.48 16.50
C SER A 33 6.54 -22.51 15.40
N PHE A 34 7.56 -23.30 15.11
CA PHE A 34 7.52 -24.45 14.24
C PHE A 34 8.32 -25.58 14.89
N THR A 35 7.65 -26.70 15.16
CA THR A 35 8.25 -27.86 15.79
C THR A 35 8.28 -29.03 14.80
N LEU A 36 9.40 -29.74 14.73
CA LEU A 36 9.54 -30.99 13.98
C LEU A 36 9.65 -32.14 14.97
N SER A 37 8.57 -32.91 15.09
CA SER A 37 8.43 -33.99 16.06
C SER A 37 8.35 -35.36 15.38
N PHE A 38 8.92 -36.37 16.02
CA PHE A 38 8.80 -37.78 15.69
C PHE A 38 8.23 -38.55 16.90
N PRO A 39 7.74 -39.80 16.73
CA PRO A 39 7.20 -40.59 17.84
C PRO A 39 8.16 -40.80 19.02
N PHE A 40 9.46 -40.59 18.82
CA PHE A 40 10.52 -40.77 19.79
C PHE A 40 11.17 -39.45 20.27
N GLY A 41 10.67 -38.28 19.86
CA GLY A 41 11.12 -36.98 20.36
C GLY A 41 11.06 -35.84 19.36
N ASP A 42 11.29 -34.62 19.87
CA ASP A 42 11.35 -33.38 19.10
C ASP A 42 12.78 -33.14 18.59
N VAL A 43 12.92 -32.93 17.28
CA VAL A 43 14.23 -32.74 16.61
C VAL A 43 14.53 -31.26 16.35
N LEU A 44 13.49 -30.43 16.24
CA LEU A 44 13.63 -28.99 16.05
C LEU A 44 12.50 -28.28 16.77
N ASP A 45 12.84 -27.21 17.50
CA ASP A 45 11.90 -26.25 18.04
C ASP A 45 12.34 -24.84 17.65
N PHE A 46 11.68 -24.28 16.63
CA PHE A 46 12.02 -22.99 16.05
C PHE A 46 11.00 -21.94 16.47
N HIS A 47 11.46 -20.88 17.14
CA HIS A 47 10.62 -19.76 17.57
C HIS A 47 10.88 -18.49 16.74
N PHE A 48 9.85 -17.68 16.57
CA PHE A 48 9.93 -16.37 15.93
C PHE A 48 8.96 -15.37 16.57
N PHE A 49 9.23 -14.09 16.39
CA PHE A 49 8.34 -13.03 16.85
C PHE A 49 7.25 -12.79 15.81
N SER A 50 6.00 -12.66 16.25
CA SER A 50 4.88 -12.32 15.39
C SER A 50 4.37 -10.91 15.73
N VAL A 51 4.02 -10.16 14.68
CA VAL A 51 3.32 -8.89 14.78
C VAL A 51 2.02 -9.02 14.00
N GLU A 52 0.93 -9.28 14.72
CA GLU A 52 -0.40 -9.44 14.14
C GLU A 52 -1.12 -8.10 14.12
N LEU A 53 -1.05 -7.38 12.99
CA LEU A 53 -1.46 -5.98 12.91
C LEU A 53 -2.92 -5.78 13.28
N ARG A 54 -3.83 -6.63 12.80
CA ARG A 54 -5.27 -6.50 13.08
C ARG A 54 -5.63 -6.62 14.57
N LYS A 55 -4.76 -7.23 15.39
CA LYS A 55 -4.91 -7.30 16.86
C LYS A 55 -4.40 -6.05 17.57
N GLN A 56 -3.60 -5.22 16.90
CA GLN A 56 -3.03 -4.01 17.48
C GLN A 56 -4.04 -2.87 17.36
N ASN A 57 -4.42 -2.25 18.48
CA ASN A 57 -5.29 -1.09 18.42
C ASN A 57 -4.50 0.11 17.89
N TRP A 58 -4.93 0.66 16.76
CA TRP A 58 -4.23 1.75 16.07
C TRP A 58 -4.00 3.00 16.95
N ARG A 59 -4.91 3.28 17.90
CA ARG A 59 -4.81 4.45 18.79
C ARG A 59 -3.59 4.42 19.70
N GLN A 60 -3.08 3.22 20.01
CA GLN A 60 -1.89 3.06 20.84
C GLN A 60 -0.63 3.61 20.16
N PHE A 61 -0.64 3.72 18.83
CA PHE A 61 0.55 4.09 18.05
C PHE A 61 0.61 5.57 17.70
N LEU A 62 -0.43 6.35 17.97
CA LEU A 62 -0.57 7.75 17.52
C LEU A 62 0.53 8.69 17.99
N ARG A 63 1.11 8.40 19.17
CA ARG A 63 2.19 9.20 19.77
C ARG A 63 3.57 8.62 19.54
N THR A 64 3.69 7.57 18.75
CA THR A 64 4.99 6.94 18.46
C THR A 64 5.68 7.67 17.33
N ASP A 65 6.98 7.94 17.50
CA ASP A 65 7.83 8.47 16.44
C ASP A 65 8.42 7.34 15.58
N ASN A 66 7.55 6.45 15.11
CA ASN A 66 7.92 5.30 14.29
C ASN A 66 7.24 5.38 12.91
N PRO A 67 8.00 5.63 11.82
CA PRO A 67 7.44 5.73 10.47
C PRO A 67 6.86 4.40 9.97
N VAL A 68 7.36 3.25 10.43
CA VAL A 68 6.79 1.94 10.07
C VAL A 68 5.43 1.74 10.71
N ALA A 69 5.25 2.20 11.96
CA ALA A 69 3.93 2.18 12.60
C ALA A 69 2.94 3.09 11.87
N ALA A 70 3.39 4.27 11.40
CA ALA A 70 2.57 5.16 10.58
C ALA A 70 2.13 4.50 9.26
N ALA A 71 3.04 3.83 8.54
CA ALA A 71 2.70 3.09 7.32
C ALA A 71 1.65 1.99 7.59
N LEU A 72 1.85 1.22 8.66
CA LEU A 72 1.02 0.04 8.96
C LEU A 72 -0.26 0.38 9.71
N LEU A 73 -0.49 1.64 10.08
CA LEU A 73 -1.66 2.09 10.84
C LEU A 73 -2.98 1.68 10.15
N GLY A 74 -3.01 1.74 8.81
CA GLY A 74 -4.13 1.31 7.98
C GLY A 74 -4.40 -0.19 7.93
N LYS A 75 -3.53 -1.02 8.52
CA LYS A 75 -3.73 -2.48 8.70
C LYS A 75 -3.91 -2.88 10.16
N MET A 76 -3.88 -1.92 11.07
CA MET A 76 -4.16 -2.17 12.49
C MET A 76 -5.65 -2.35 12.74
N GLY A 77 -6.02 -2.74 13.96
CA GLY A 77 -7.42 -2.94 14.35
C GLY A 77 -8.13 -1.60 14.58
N TYR A 78 -8.97 -1.20 13.63
CA TYR A 78 -9.90 -0.04 13.66
C TYR A 78 -11.28 -0.45 13.08
N THR A 79 -12.33 0.31 13.41
CA THR A 79 -13.68 0.12 12.85
C THR A 79 -13.94 1.02 11.64
N GLU A 80 -14.87 0.67 10.76
CA GLU A 80 -15.15 1.48 9.54
C GLU A 80 -15.52 2.94 9.86
N ASP A 81 -16.26 3.18 10.93
CA ASP A 81 -16.63 4.53 11.39
C ASP A 81 -15.42 5.37 11.84
N GLU A 82 -14.28 4.73 12.11
CA GLU A 82 -13.05 5.40 12.56
C GLU A 82 -12.13 5.80 11.39
N ARG A 83 -12.45 5.45 10.14
CA ARG A 83 -11.56 5.67 8.98
C ARG A 83 -11.15 7.12 8.79
N VAL A 84 -12.09 8.05 8.94
CA VAL A 84 -11.82 9.49 8.82
C VAL A 84 -10.84 9.94 9.91
N GLU A 85 -11.11 9.57 11.16
CA GLU A 85 -10.24 9.89 12.29
C GLU A 85 -8.85 9.23 12.13
N LEU A 86 -8.80 7.98 11.66
CA LEU A 86 -7.57 7.26 11.37
C LEU A 86 -6.69 8.00 10.35
N LYS A 87 -7.26 8.39 9.20
CA LYS A 87 -6.53 9.15 8.17
C LYS A 87 -6.08 10.51 8.69
N LYS A 88 -6.93 11.21 9.46
CA LYS A 88 -6.58 12.47 10.12
C LYS A 88 -5.37 12.32 11.04
N GLN A 89 -5.38 11.31 11.91
CA GLN A 89 -4.28 11.08 12.85
C GLN A 89 -3.00 10.61 12.15
N PHE A 90 -3.12 9.83 11.08
CA PHE A 90 -1.99 9.49 10.22
C PHE A 90 -1.32 10.74 9.64
N LEU A 91 -2.10 11.68 9.07
CA LEU A 91 -1.55 12.94 8.55
C LEU A 91 -0.86 13.75 9.65
N ARG A 92 -1.44 13.82 10.85
CA ARG A 92 -0.82 14.47 12.01
C ARG A 92 0.49 13.80 12.44
N MET A 93 0.56 12.47 12.38
CA MET A 93 1.79 11.73 12.64
C MET A 93 2.89 12.10 11.63
N LEU A 94 2.55 12.26 10.34
CA LEU A 94 3.52 12.67 9.31
C LEU A 94 4.08 14.07 9.55
N VAL A 95 3.25 15.00 10.02
CA VAL A 95 3.72 16.33 10.43
C VAL A 95 4.73 16.21 11.57
N ARG A 96 4.43 15.41 12.60
CA ARG A 96 5.32 15.24 13.77
C ARG A 96 6.63 14.52 13.44
N LEU A 97 6.60 13.54 12.53
CA LEU A 97 7.78 12.74 12.19
C LEU A 97 8.85 13.52 11.40
N GLU A 98 8.52 14.72 10.89
CA GLU A 98 9.45 15.63 10.18
C GLU A 98 10.32 14.92 9.11
N LEU A 99 9.71 13.99 8.39
CA LEU A 99 10.38 13.18 7.37
C LEU A 99 10.67 14.00 6.10
N ASP A 100 11.66 13.57 5.33
CA ASP A 100 11.88 14.12 3.99
C ASP A 100 10.70 13.81 3.05
N LYS A 101 10.57 14.64 1.99
CA LYS A 101 9.46 14.53 1.03
C LYS A 101 9.34 13.16 0.38
N ALA A 102 10.44 12.41 0.19
CA ALA A 102 10.39 11.09 -0.45
C ALA A 102 9.82 10.03 0.50
N ARG A 103 10.24 10.05 1.77
CA ARG A 103 9.69 9.16 2.81
C ARG A 103 8.23 9.47 3.10
N GLN A 104 7.85 10.75 3.18
CA GLN A 104 6.45 11.15 3.33
C GLN A 104 5.60 10.59 2.18
N ARG A 105 6.06 10.73 0.92
CA ARG A 105 5.38 10.16 -0.25
C ARG A 105 5.22 8.65 -0.18
N LEU A 106 6.27 7.96 0.24
CA LEU A 106 6.22 6.50 0.39
C LEU A 106 5.16 6.09 1.44
N LEU A 107 5.14 6.75 2.59
CA LEU A 107 4.18 6.45 3.66
C LEU A 107 2.74 6.74 3.24
N ILE A 108 2.49 7.88 2.59
CA ILE A 108 1.16 8.27 2.15
C ILE A 108 0.64 7.29 1.09
N GLY A 109 1.44 6.99 0.06
CA GLY A 109 1.04 6.03 -0.96
C GLY A 109 0.79 4.62 -0.40
N PHE A 110 1.60 4.20 0.58
CA PHE A 110 1.40 2.93 1.25
C PHE A 110 0.10 2.92 2.08
N PHE A 111 -0.18 3.98 2.85
CA PHE A 111 -1.39 4.10 3.65
C PHE A 111 -2.67 4.12 2.79
N GLU A 112 -2.68 4.90 1.72
CA GLU A 112 -3.81 5.02 0.77
C GLU A 112 -4.10 3.73 -0.01
N THR A 113 -3.13 2.83 -0.11
CA THR A 113 -3.33 1.50 -0.70
C THR A 113 -4.33 0.67 0.12
N TYR A 114 -4.39 0.89 1.44
CA TYR A 114 -5.21 0.10 2.35
C TYR A 114 -6.42 0.84 2.90
N VAL A 115 -6.31 2.16 3.08
CA VAL A 115 -7.40 3.00 3.60
C VAL A 115 -7.84 3.96 2.51
N LYS A 116 -8.94 3.61 1.85
CA LYS A 116 -9.62 4.46 0.87
C LYS A 116 -10.86 5.04 1.51
N LEU A 117 -10.94 6.37 1.54
CA LEU A 117 -12.13 7.09 1.98
C LEU A 117 -13.09 7.28 0.80
N SER A 118 -14.39 7.35 1.07
CA SER A 118 -15.38 7.83 0.11
C SER A 118 -15.29 9.35 -0.07
N ASP A 119 -15.96 9.90 -1.09
CA ASP A 119 -16.00 11.35 -1.30
C ASP A 119 -16.62 12.09 -0.10
N GLU A 120 -17.63 11.50 0.55
CA GLU A 120 -18.23 12.04 1.77
C GLU A 120 -17.24 12.04 2.94
N GLU A 121 -16.50 10.95 3.11
CA GLU A 121 -15.48 10.80 4.16
C GLU A 121 -14.29 11.76 3.93
N GLU A 122 -13.86 11.97 2.68
CA GLU A 122 -12.83 12.97 2.34
C GLU A 122 -13.33 14.39 2.63
N GLN A 123 -14.59 14.70 2.32
CA GLN A 123 -15.16 16.00 2.66
C GLN A 123 -15.26 16.20 4.18
N GLN A 124 -15.62 15.15 4.92
CA GLN A 124 -15.60 15.17 6.38
C GLN A 124 -14.19 15.42 6.91
N LEU A 125 -13.19 14.69 6.40
CA LEU A 125 -11.79 14.86 6.78
C LEU A 125 -11.33 16.31 6.60
N ARG A 126 -11.65 16.92 5.46
CA ARG A 126 -11.33 18.33 5.18
C ARG A 126 -11.97 19.27 6.19
N ASN A 127 -13.26 19.09 6.47
CA ASN A 127 -13.98 19.92 7.45
C ASN A 127 -13.35 19.80 8.85
N GLU A 128 -12.90 18.61 9.24
CA GLU A 128 -12.22 18.39 10.53
C GLU A 128 -10.82 19.02 10.56
N VAL A 129 -10.06 18.95 9.46
CA VAL A 129 -8.74 19.60 9.34
C VAL A 129 -8.88 21.12 9.38
N GLU A 130 -9.94 21.68 8.80
CA GLU A 130 -10.21 23.12 8.82
C GLU A 130 -10.35 23.68 10.24
N GLN A 131 -10.79 22.86 11.20
CA GLN A 131 -10.95 23.20 12.61
C GLN A 131 -9.66 23.06 13.45
N MET A 132 -8.57 22.58 12.86
CA MET A 132 -7.27 22.45 13.56
C MET A 132 -6.60 23.80 13.80
N LYS A 133 -5.58 23.82 14.68
CA LYS A 133 -4.74 24.99 14.92
C LYS A 133 -4.03 25.41 13.63
N ALA A 134 -3.92 26.72 13.39
CA ALA A 134 -3.43 27.29 12.12
C ALA A 134 -2.15 26.63 11.57
N LYS A 135 -1.11 26.46 12.40
CA LYS A 135 0.16 25.86 11.96
C LYS A 135 0.03 24.38 11.58
N GLU A 136 -0.69 23.61 12.38
CA GLU A 136 -0.91 22.17 12.14
C GLU A 136 -1.81 21.96 10.92
N LYS A 137 -2.86 22.78 10.80
CA LYS A 137 -3.78 22.82 9.67
C LYS A 137 -3.07 23.02 8.34
N GLU A 138 -2.20 24.02 8.24
CA GLU A 138 -1.50 24.36 7.00
C GLU A 138 -0.67 23.17 6.48
N GLN A 139 0.10 22.53 7.36
CA GLN A 139 0.94 21.38 7.00
C GLN A 139 0.10 20.16 6.59
N VAL A 140 -1.02 19.89 7.28
CA VAL A 140 -1.91 18.77 6.94
C VAL A 140 -2.63 19.04 5.61
N LEU A 141 -3.10 20.26 5.37
CA LEU A 141 -3.74 20.64 4.11
C LEU A 141 -2.77 20.58 2.93
N GLU A 142 -1.50 20.96 3.12
CA GLU A 142 -0.48 20.82 2.09
C GLU A 142 -0.35 19.38 1.61
N PHE A 143 -0.37 18.40 2.54
CA PHE A 143 -0.41 16.99 2.16
C PHE A 143 -1.65 16.68 1.33
N ILE A 144 -2.84 16.94 1.84
CA ILE A 144 -4.10 16.61 1.14
C ILE A 144 -4.09 17.18 -0.30
N ILE A 145 -3.76 18.47 -0.45
CA ILE A 145 -3.73 19.14 -1.75
C ILE A 145 -2.68 18.52 -2.67
N SER A 146 -1.46 18.28 -2.17
CA SER A 146 -0.37 17.73 -2.98
C SER A 146 -0.71 16.35 -3.54
N TYR A 147 -1.34 15.47 -2.75
CA TYR A 147 -1.65 14.11 -3.19
C TYR A 147 -2.88 14.05 -4.08
N GLU A 148 -3.89 14.89 -3.83
CA GLU A 148 -5.03 14.97 -4.75
C GLU A 148 -4.66 15.53 -6.12
N GLN A 149 -3.81 16.55 -6.17
CA GLN A 149 -3.30 17.06 -7.45
C GLN A 149 -2.54 15.96 -8.19
N LYS A 150 -1.69 15.23 -7.47
CA LYS A 150 -0.95 14.11 -8.05
C LYS A 150 -1.89 12.99 -8.55
N GLY A 151 -2.88 12.58 -7.75
CA GLY A 151 -3.88 11.58 -8.13
C GLY A 151 -4.72 12.01 -9.34
N LYS A 152 -5.05 13.30 -9.46
CA LYS A 152 -5.71 13.85 -10.67
C LYS A 152 -4.83 13.77 -11.91
N ILE A 153 -3.53 14.05 -11.78
CA ILE A 153 -2.57 13.95 -12.89
C ILE A 153 -2.42 12.49 -13.31
N GLU A 154 -2.14 11.60 -12.36
CA GLU A 154 -1.99 10.16 -12.62
C GLU A 154 -3.27 9.58 -13.24
N GLY A 155 -4.45 9.92 -12.70
CA GLY A 155 -5.72 9.48 -13.26
C GLY A 155 -5.97 9.99 -14.68
N ARG A 156 -5.53 11.21 -15.02
CA ARG A 156 -5.64 11.74 -16.39
C ARG A 156 -4.69 11.04 -17.36
N GLU A 157 -3.46 10.76 -16.92
CA GLU A 157 -2.48 10.02 -17.73
C GLU A 157 -2.92 8.57 -17.96
N GLU A 158 -3.39 7.89 -16.91
CA GLU A 158 -3.94 6.54 -17.01
C GLU A 158 -5.18 6.52 -17.92
N GLY A 159 -6.10 7.49 -17.77
CA GLY A 159 -7.27 7.62 -18.62
C GLY A 159 -6.91 7.81 -20.10
N ALA A 160 -5.95 8.70 -20.40
CA ALA A 160 -5.47 8.90 -21.76
C ALA A 160 -4.80 7.64 -22.34
N LYS A 161 -4.03 6.91 -21.52
CA LYS A 161 -3.43 5.64 -21.94
C LYS A 161 -4.49 4.57 -22.19
N GLN A 162 -5.49 4.45 -21.33
CA GLN A 162 -6.61 3.51 -21.48
C GLN A 162 -7.44 3.84 -22.73
N GLU A 163 -7.71 5.11 -23.00
CA GLU A 163 -8.41 5.57 -24.20
C GLU A 163 -7.63 5.19 -25.46
N LYS A 164 -6.32 5.46 -25.51
CA LYS A 164 -5.44 5.02 -26.61
C LYS A 164 -5.50 3.51 -26.82
N ARG A 165 -5.45 2.72 -25.73
CA ARG A 165 -5.58 1.25 -25.81
C ARG A 165 -6.94 0.82 -26.36
N GLN A 166 -8.03 1.47 -25.96
CA GLN A 166 -9.37 1.16 -26.48
C GLN A 166 -9.51 1.51 -27.96
N ILE A 167 -8.94 2.64 -28.40
CA ILE A 167 -8.92 3.06 -29.80
C ILE A 167 -8.10 2.04 -30.63
N ALA A 168 -6.91 1.67 -30.16
CA ALA A 168 -6.07 0.66 -30.79
C ALA A 168 -6.79 -0.69 -30.92
N LYS A 169 -7.48 -1.16 -29.87
CA LYS A 169 -8.32 -2.38 -29.95
C LYS A 169 -9.41 -2.27 -31.01
N ARG A 170 -10.12 -1.13 -31.07
CA ARG A 170 -11.16 -0.90 -32.10
C ARG A 170 -10.58 -0.86 -33.52
N MET A 171 -9.38 -0.31 -33.70
CA MET A 171 -8.66 -0.31 -34.98
C MET A 171 -8.21 -1.71 -35.39
N LEU A 172 -7.67 -2.51 -34.46
CA LEU A 172 -7.33 -3.92 -34.69
C LEU A 172 -8.55 -4.74 -35.12
N MET A 173 -9.70 -4.55 -34.47
CA MET A 173 -10.95 -5.22 -34.85
C MET A 173 -11.43 -4.86 -36.26
N LYS A 174 -11.06 -3.67 -36.76
CA LYS A 174 -11.37 -3.22 -38.13
C LYS A 174 -10.30 -3.66 -39.15
N GLY A 175 -9.31 -4.45 -38.75
CA GLY A 175 -8.27 -4.96 -39.63
C GLY A 175 -7.15 -3.97 -39.95
N VAL A 176 -7.03 -2.88 -39.18
CA VAL A 176 -5.89 -1.95 -39.30
C VAL A 176 -4.63 -2.65 -38.78
N ASP A 177 -3.52 -2.55 -39.52
CA ASP A 177 -2.25 -3.17 -39.14
C ASP A 177 -1.59 -2.45 -37.95
N ALA A 178 -0.72 -3.17 -37.24
CA ALA A 178 -0.11 -2.68 -36.00
C ALA A 178 0.80 -1.46 -36.22
N GLN A 179 1.39 -1.31 -37.39
CA GLN A 179 2.29 -0.19 -37.71
C GLN A 179 1.49 1.11 -37.88
N THR A 180 0.37 1.04 -38.62
CA THR A 180 -0.55 2.18 -38.76
C THR A 180 -1.18 2.58 -37.41
N ILE A 181 -1.47 1.62 -36.53
CA ILE A 181 -2.00 1.91 -35.18
C ILE A 181 -0.93 2.57 -34.30
N HIS A 182 0.33 2.15 -34.40
CA HIS A 182 1.44 2.80 -33.70
C HIS A 182 1.57 4.26 -34.11
N GLU A 183 1.54 4.56 -35.41
CA GLU A 183 1.61 5.93 -35.93
C GLU A 183 0.45 6.81 -35.44
N LEU A 184 -0.77 6.27 -35.37
CA LEU A 184 -1.98 7.03 -35.00
C LEU A 184 -2.15 7.21 -33.49
N THR A 185 -1.70 6.25 -32.67
CA THR A 185 -1.95 6.26 -31.21
C THR A 185 -0.70 6.55 -30.38
N GLY A 186 0.49 6.41 -30.99
CA GLY A 186 1.79 6.48 -30.32
C GLY A 186 2.04 5.32 -29.34
N LEU A 187 1.23 4.26 -29.37
CA LEU A 187 1.44 3.07 -28.54
C LEU A 187 2.55 2.20 -29.13
N PRO A 188 3.45 1.60 -28.34
CA PRO A 188 4.48 0.70 -28.84
C PRO A 188 3.89 -0.44 -29.68
N VAL A 189 4.54 -0.78 -30.80
CA VAL A 189 4.10 -1.88 -31.69
C VAL A 189 3.99 -3.19 -30.91
N THR A 190 4.94 -3.48 -30.00
CA THR A 190 4.93 -4.66 -29.13
C THR A 190 3.65 -4.73 -28.28
N GLU A 191 3.23 -3.61 -27.71
CA GLU A 191 2.01 -3.52 -26.89
C GLU A 191 0.74 -3.73 -27.74
N ILE A 192 0.73 -3.27 -29.00
CA ILE A 192 -0.38 -3.48 -29.94
C ILE A 192 -0.46 -4.95 -30.38
N GLU A 193 0.68 -5.60 -30.62
CA GLU A 193 0.75 -7.02 -30.99
C GLU A 193 0.29 -7.94 -29.86
N GLU A 194 0.64 -7.63 -28.61
CA GLU A 194 0.12 -8.33 -27.43
C GLU A 194 -1.41 -8.25 -27.34
N MET A 195 -2.00 -7.08 -27.65
CA MET A 195 -3.46 -6.91 -27.70
C MET A 195 -4.12 -7.76 -28.79
N LYS A 196 -3.40 -8.02 -29.90
CA LYS A 196 -3.87 -8.89 -30.98
C LYS A 196 -3.85 -10.36 -30.57
N GLN A 197 -2.83 -10.82 -29.84
CA GLN A 197 -2.71 -12.21 -29.37
C GLN A 197 -3.70 -12.54 -28.25
N GLY A 198 -4.04 -11.58 -27.39
CA GLY A 198 -5.03 -11.76 -26.31
C GLY A 198 -6.49 -11.92 -26.77
N ASN A 199 -6.82 -11.56 -28.01
CA ASN A 199 -8.16 -11.68 -28.60
C ASN A 199 -8.39 -12.99 -29.38
N SER A 200 -7.40 -13.91 -29.41
CA SER A 200 -7.47 -15.20 -30.12
C SER A 200 -7.87 -16.38 -29.21
N LYS A 201 -8.47 -16.13 -28.05
CA LYS A 201 -9.06 -17.14 -27.16
C LYS A 201 -10.56 -16.95 -27.00
#